data_AF-A0A1S8JAS9-F1
#
_entry.id   AF-A0A1S8JAS9-F1
#
_cell.length_a   1.000
_cell.length_b   1.000
_cell.length_c   1.000
_cell.angle_alpha   90.00
_cell.angle_beta   90.00
_cell.angle_gamma   90.00
#
_symmetry.space_group_name_H-M   'P 1'
#
loop_
_entity.id
_entity.type
_entity.pdbx_description
1 polymer ?
#
loop_
_entity_poly.entity_id
_entity_poly.type
_entity_poly.pdbx_seq_one_letter_code
_entity_poly.pdbx_strand_id
1 'polypeptide(L)'
;SYAIAPTESTYVWNELLQDINSRGVQEVLLFITDGLKGMKDTIHQIYPKAKYQHCCIHVSRNIAHKVRVKDRKEICDDFKAVYQANSKEEANTFLSGMIEKWKKNYPKVTQSLIENQDLLTFYDFPPSIRRAIYSTNLIESFNKQIKRYSRRKEQFQNEESLERFLVSIFDTYNQKFLNRSHKGFQQVTDTLVSMFT
;
A
#
# COMPACT_ATOMS: atom_id res chain seq x y z
N SER A 1 -0.15 16.07 -1.78
CA SER A 1 1.24 16.50 -1.88
C SER A 1 2.03 15.48 -2.67
N TYR A 2 3.16 15.85 -3.27
CA TYR A 2 4.13 14.93 -3.87
C TYR A 2 5.53 15.51 -3.70
N ALA A 3 6.55 14.66 -3.83
CA ALA A 3 7.96 15.07 -3.84
C ALA A 3 8.68 14.39 -5.00
N ILE A 4 9.62 15.10 -5.62
CA ILE A 4 10.58 14.51 -6.55
C ILE A 4 11.87 14.29 -5.75
N ALA A 5 12.39 13.07 -5.80
CA ALA A 5 13.59 12.73 -5.07
C ALA A 5 14.47 11.78 -5.89
N PRO A 6 15.80 11.88 -5.78
CA PRO A 6 16.72 11.01 -6.50
C PRO A 6 16.72 9.57 -5.95
N THR A 7 16.39 9.42 -4.67
CA THR A 7 16.34 8.14 -3.97
C THR A 7 15.13 8.08 -3.05
N GLU A 8 14.62 6.86 -2.86
CA GLU A 8 13.61 6.59 -1.86
C GLU A 8 14.29 6.42 -0.49
N SER A 9 14.02 7.33 0.43
CA SER A 9 14.59 7.31 1.78
C SER A 9 13.56 7.72 2.82
N THR A 10 13.76 7.28 4.06
CA THR A 10 12.92 7.67 5.20
C THR A 10 12.92 9.18 5.44
N TYR A 11 14.03 9.85 5.12
CA TYR A 11 14.16 11.30 5.21
C TYR A 11 13.16 12.01 4.28
N VAL A 12 13.14 11.65 2.99
CA VAL A 12 12.21 12.21 2.00
C VAL A 12 10.76 11.96 2.40
N TRP A 13 10.46 10.75 2.91
CA TRP A 13 9.13 10.43 3.41
C TRP A 13 8.74 11.25 4.64
N ASN A 14 9.68 11.53 5.55
CA ASN A 14 9.43 12.36 6.72
C ASN A 14 9.05 13.79 6.30
N GLU A 15 9.81 14.41 5.40
CA GLU A 15 9.51 15.75 4.88
C GLU A 15 8.13 15.80 4.21
N LEU A 16 7.81 14.80 3.37
CA LEU A 16 6.50 14.73 2.70
C LEU A 16 5.35 14.59 3.70
N LEU A 17 5.51 13.77 4.73
CA LEU A 17 4.50 13.56 5.76
C LEU A 17 4.32 14.80 6.65
N GLN A 18 5.41 15.53 6.94
CA GLN A 18 5.38 16.81 7.64
C GLN A 18 4.66 17.89 6.83
N ASP A 19 4.92 17.99 5.52
CA ASP A 19 4.19 18.89 4.62
C ASP A 19 2.69 18.59 4.67
N ILE A 20 2.29 17.33 4.55
CA ILE A 20 0.88 16.92 4.62
C ILE A 20 0.26 17.31 5.99
N ASN A 21 1.00 17.14 7.08
CA ASN A 21 0.54 17.52 8.42
C ASN A 21 0.36 19.04 8.55
N SER A 22 1.36 19.82 8.13
CA SER A 22 1.33 21.29 8.17
C SER A 22 0.20 21.89 7.32
N ARG A 23 -0.25 21.17 6.30
CA ARG A 23 -1.37 21.55 5.43
C ARG A 23 -2.75 21.21 6.03
N GLY A 24 -2.79 20.62 7.22
CA GLY A 24 -4.01 20.43 8.00
C GLY A 24 -4.52 19.00 8.11
N VAL A 25 -3.81 18.00 7.57
CA VAL A 25 -4.15 16.59 7.83
C VAL A 25 -3.60 16.20 9.20
N GLN A 26 -4.46 16.24 10.22
CA GLN A 26 -4.03 16.01 11.61
C GLN A 26 -4.13 14.54 12.02
N GLU A 27 -5.15 13.83 11.54
CA GLU A 27 -5.39 12.43 11.90
C GLU A 27 -5.58 11.57 10.65
N VAL A 28 -5.00 10.37 10.67
CA VAL A 28 -5.07 9.38 9.60
C VAL A 28 -5.33 8.02 10.23
N LEU A 29 -6.33 7.27 9.74
CA LEU A 29 -6.64 5.94 10.27
C LEU A 29 -5.65 4.87 9.84
N LEU A 30 -5.20 4.92 8.58
CA LEU A 30 -4.44 3.84 7.96
C LEU A 30 -3.43 4.36 6.94
N PHE A 31 -2.18 3.96 7.10
CA PHE A 31 -1.16 4.04 6.06
C PHE A 31 -0.91 2.64 5.48
N ILE A 32 -0.80 2.57 4.15
CA ILE A 32 -0.44 1.34 3.43
C ILE A 32 0.78 1.64 2.60
N THR A 33 1.89 0.94 2.85
CA THR A 33 3.13 1.13 2.09
C THR A 33 3.68 -0.21 1.60
N ASP A 34 4.70 -0.18 0.75
CA ASP A 34 5.38 -1.35 0.21
C ASP A 34 6.39 -2.00 1.18
N GLY A 35 6.51 -1.46 2.41
CA GLY A 35 7.38 -2.03 3.44
C GLY A 35 8.80 -1.48 3.47
N LEU A 36 9.05 -0.27 2.96
CA LEU A 36 10.34 0.41 3.12
C LEU A 36 10.79 0.44 4.59
N LYS A 37 12.06 0.06 4.83
CA LYS A 37 12.62 -0.02 6.18
C LYS A 37 12.57 1.36 6.86
N GLY A 38 12.07 1.41 8.10
CA GLY A 38 11.93 2.65 8.88
C GLY A 38 10.72 3.52 8.50
N MET A 39 9.93 3.12 7.49
CA MET A 39 8.74 3.88 7.08
C MET A 39 7.66 3.88 8.17
N LYS A 40 7.44 2.74 8.83
CA LYS A 40 6.50 2.62 9.95
C LYS A 40 6.85 3.60 11.08
N ASP A 41 8.12 3.61 11.48
CA ASP A 41 8.60 4.51 12.54
C ASP A 41 8.44 5.98 12.13
N THR A 42 8.77 6.31 10.88
CA THR A 42 8.62 7.67 10.32
C THR A 42 7.15 8.12 10.32
N ILE A 43 6.24 7.23 9.94
CA ILE A 43 4.79 7.49 9.98
C ILE A 43 4.36 7.75 11.42
N HIS A 44 4.74 6.89 12.36
CA HIS A 44 4.30 7.00 13.76
C HIS A 44 4.90 8.17 14.53
N GLN A 45 6.03 8.72 14.07
CA GLN A 45 6.55 9.98 14.60
C GLN A 45 5.61 11.17 14.32
N ILE A 46 4.92 11.18 13.19
CA ILE A 46 4.06 12.30 12.75
C ILE A 46 2.58 11.99 13.05
N TYR A 47 2.16 10.74 12.84
CA TYR A 47 0.80 10.25 13.04
C TYR A 47 0.79 9.06 14.01
N PRO A 48 0.99 9.28 15.32
CA PRO A 48 1.19 8.21 16.30
C PRO A 48 -0.03 7.29 16.46
N LYS A 49 -1.24 7.79 16.21
CA LYS A 49 -2.48 6.99 16.28
C LYS A 49 -2.76 6.17 15.02
N ALA A 50 -2.05 6.44 13.92
CA ALA A 50 -2.38 5.82 12.64
C ALA A 50 -2.02 4.33 12.63
N LYS A 51 -2.93 3.50 12.13
CA LYS A 51 -2.62 2.11 11.86
C LYS A 51 -1.69 2.01 10.65
N TYR A 52 -0.84 0.99 10.65
CA TYR A 52 0.07 0.71 9.55
C TYR A 52 -0.22 -0.67 8.95
N GLN A 53 -0.17 -0.75 7.62
CA GLN A 53 -0.40 -1.96 6.86
C GLN A 53 0.70 -2.12 5.80
N HIS A 54 1.29 -3.31 5.74
CA HIS A 54 2.17 -3.68 4.65
C HIS A 54 1.31 -4.12 3.44
N CYS A 55 1.49 -3.48 2.28
CA CYS A 55 0.73 -3.76 1.07
C CYS A 55 0.80 -5.24 0.66
N CYS A 56 -0.35 -5.93 0.68
CA CYS A 56 -0.44 -7.36 0.34
C CYS A 56 0.10 -7.66 -1.06
N ILE A 57 -0.09 -6.76 -2.03
CA ILE A 57 0.41 -6.98 -3.40
C ILE A 57 1.94 -6.91 -3.47
N HIS A 58 2.57 -6.01 -2.72
CA HIS A 58 4.04 -5.96 -2.64
C HIS A 58 4.59 -7.20 -1.93
N VAL A 59 3.93 -7.65 -0.86
CA VAL A 59 4.27 -8.92 -0.19
C VAL A 59 4.14 -10.11 -1.16
N SER A 60 3.04 -10.21 -1.91
CA SER A 60 2.82 -11.26 -2.91
C SER A 60 3.90 -11.26 -4.01
N ARG A 61 4.29 -10.09 -4.52
CA ARG A 61 5.41 -9.97 -5.47
C ARG A 61 6.72 -10.42 -4.85
N ASN A 62 7.02 -9.99 -3.62
CA ASN A 62 8.23 -10.38 -2.90
C ASN A 62 8.32 -11.91 -2.72
N ILE A 63 7.21 -12.55 -2.34
CA ILE A 63 7.08 -14.01 -2.31
C ILE A 63 7.43 -14.60 -3.68
N ALA A 64 6.78 -14.14 -4.76
CA ALA A 64 6.98 -14.67 -6.10
C ALA A 64 8.45 -14.55 -6.58
N HIS A 65 9.14 -13.46 -6.22
CA HIS A 65 10.55 -13.25 -6.54
C HIS A 65 11.50 -14.22 -5.82
N LYS A 66 11.13 -14.70 -4.63
CA LYS A 66 11.97 -15.55 -3.77
C LYS A 66 11.74 -17.06 -3.95
N VAL A 67 10.79 -17.46 -4.79
CA VAL A 67 10.41 -18.87 -5.01
C VAL A 67 10.63 -19.31 -6.45
N ARG A 68 10.73 -20.63 -6.63
CA ARG A 68 10.90 -21.25 -7.96
C ARG A 68 9.67 -21.02 -8.82
N VAL A 69 9.86 -20.84 -10.13
CA VAL A 69 8.78 -20.54 -11.09
C VAL A 69 7.61 -21.51 -10.99
N LYS A 70 7.90 -22.81 -10.85
CA LYS A 70 6.87 -23.86 -10.72
C LYS A 70 5.99 -23.73 -9.48
N ASP A 71 6.52 -23.19 -8.39
CA ASP A 71 5.82 -23.10 -7.10
C ASP A 71 5.15 -21.72 -6.92
N ARG A 72 5.52 -20.73 -7.75
CA ARG A 72 5.02 -19.33 -7.66
C ARG A 72 3.51 -19.25 -7.61
N LYS A 73 2.83 -19.96 -8.52
CA LYS A 73 1.37 -19.91 -8.63
C LYS A 73 0.74 -20.39 -7.33
N GLU A 74 1.15 -21.55 -6.86
CA GLU A 74 0.58 -22.20 -5.69
C GLU A 74 0.78 -21.37 -4.42
N ILE A 75 2.01 -20.93 -4.13
CA ILE A 75 2.28 -20.13 -2.92
C ILE A 75 1.60 -18.74 -2.97
N CYS A 76 1.45 -18.14 -4.15
CA CYS A 76 0.73 -16.88 -4.28
C CYS A 76 -0.78 -17.06 -4.14
N ASP A 77 -1.33 -18.17 -4.62
CA ASP A 77 -2.74 -18.54 -4.44
C ASP A 77 -3.03 -18.84 -2.95
N ASP A 78 -2.12 -19.53 -2.24
CA ASP A 78 -2.19 -19.73 -0.79
C ASP A 78 -2.19 -18.39 -0.04
N PHE A 79 -1.26 -17.49 -0.37
CA PHE A 79 -1.20 -16.15 0.24
C PHE A 79 -2.44 -15.31 -0.10
N LYS A 80 -3.01 -15.50 -1.29
CA LYS A 80 -4.25 -14.85 -1.69
C LYS A 80 -5.44 -15.30 -0.85
N ALA A 81 -5.51 -16.56 -0.48
CA ALA A 81 -6.53 -17.05 0.45
C ALA A 81 -6.47 -16.32 1.80
N VAL A 82 -5.26 -16.02 2.30
CA VAL A 82 -5.05 -15.29 3.57
C VAL A 82 -5.72 -13.92 3.56
N TYR A 83 -5.42 -13.07 2.57
CA TYR A 83 -5.98 -11.71 2.54
C TYR A 83 -7.41 -11.64 1.98
N GLN A 84 -7.95 -12.73 1.42
CA GLN A 84 -9.34 -12.83 0.96
C GLN A 84 -10.26 -13.57 1.94
N ALA A 85 -9.75 -14.00 3.09
CA ALA A 85 -10.56 -14.63 4.13
C ALA A 85 -11.68 -13.69 4.63
N ASN A 86 -12.71 -14.26 5.25
CA ASN A 86 -13.86 -13.50 5.70
C ASN A 86 -13.59 -12.77 7.03
N SER A 87 -12.70 -13.35 7.85
CA SER A 87 -12.35 -12.88 9.18
C SER A 87 -10.84 -12.88 9.42
N LYS A 88 -10.40 -12.16 10.45
CA LYS A 88 -8.98 -12.08 10.83
C LYS A 88 -8.49 -13.43 11.37
N GLU A 89 -9.37 -14.13 12.07
CA GLU A 89 -9.14 -15.45 12.66
C GLU A 89 -8.91 -16.48 11.55
N GLU A 90 -9.80 -16.51 10.55
CA GLU A 90 -9.67 -17.38 9.38
C GLU A 90 -8.40 -17.06 8.57
N ALA A 91 -8.09 -15.78 8.39
CA ALA A 91 -6.85 -15.34 7.74
C ALA A 91 -5.61 -15.87 8.47
N ASN A 92 -5.59 -15.82 9.80
CA ASN A 92 -4.50 -16.37 10.62
C ASN A 92 -4.39 -17.89 10.51
N THR A 93 -5.51 -18.61 10.42
CA THR A 93 -5.51 -20.06 10.17
C THR A 93 -4.90 -20.38 8.81
N PHE A 94 -5.30 -19.68 7.74
CA PHE A 94 -4.71 -19.86 6.42
C PHE A 94 -3.23 -19.49 6.37
N LEU A 95 -2.83 -18.41 7.05
CA LEU A 95 -1.43 -18.00 7.13
C LEU A 95 -0.58 -19.08 7.82
N SER A 96 -1.08 -19.64 8.92
CA SER A 96 -0.42 -20.73 9.64
C SER A 96 -0.28 -21.98 8.77
N GLY A 97 -1.34 -22.36 8.05
CA GLY A 97 -1.30 -23.49 7.11
C GLY A 97 -0.31 -23.28 5.96
N MET A 98 -0.28 -22.07 5.39
CA MET A 98 0.70 -21.68 4.37
C MET A 98 2.14 -21.76 4.90
N ILE A 99 2.40 -21.26 6.11
CA ILE A 99 3.72 -21.33 6.75
C ILE A 99 4.16 -22.78 6.92
N GLU A 100 3.30 -23.65 7.47
CA GLU A 100 3.61 -25.06 7.68
C GLU A 100 3.92 -25.81 6.38
N LYS A 101 3.16 -25.52 5.32
CA LYS A 101 3.36 -26.10 3.99
C LYS A 101 4.69 -25.69 3.36
N TRP A 102 5.07 -24.41 3.47
CA TRP A 102 6.22 -23.87 2.73
C TRP A 102 7.50 -23.70 3.54
N LYS A 103 7.47 -23.86 4.88
CA LYS A 103 8.64 -23.61 5.75
C LYS A 103 9.88 -24.41 5.38
N LYS A 104 9.71 -25.65 4.92
CA LYS A 104 10.82 -26.53 4.54
C LYS A 104 11.49 -26.08 3.24
N ASN A 105 10.69 -25.67 2.26
CA ASN A 105 11.19 -25.31 0.93
C ASN A 105 11.66 -23.85 0.88
N TYR A 106 10.97 -22.96 1.61
CA TYR A 106 11.17 -21.51 1.56
C TYR A 106 11.18 -20.90 2.99
N PRO A 107 12.16 -21.26 3.84
CA PRO A 107 12.23 -20.79 5.22
C PRO A 107 12.33 -19.26 5.32
N LYS A 108 13.05 -18.60 4.41
CA LYS A 108 13.18 -17.14 4.40
C LYS A 108 11.86 -16.42 4.07
N VAL A 109 11.03 -17.01 3.21
CA VAL A 109 9.73 -16.44 2.83
C VAL A 109 8.78 -16.54 4.01
N THR A 110 8.67 -17.74 4.59
CA THR A 110 7.81 -17.99 5.75
C THR A 110 8.24 -17.18 6.97
N GLN A 111 9.53 -17.08 7.25
CA GLN A 111 10.06 -16.21 8.32
C GLN A 111 9.64 -14.74 8.11
N SER A 112 9.77 -14.21 6.89
CA SER A 112 9.36 -12.83 6.60
C SER A 112 7.85 -12.60 6.75
N LEU A 113 7.03 -13.64 6.61
CA LEU A 113 5.59 -13.56 6.85
C LEU A 113 5.26 -13.61 8.34
N ILE A 114 5.97 -14.43 9.12
CA ILE A 114 5.82 -14.53 10.58
C ILE A 114 6.19 -13.20 11.26
N GLU A 115 7.28 -12.58 10.81
CA GLU A 115 7.78 -11.31 11.38
C GLU A 115 6.87 -10.13 11.03
N ASN A 116 6.07 -10.23 9.97
CA ASN A 116 5.24 -9.15 9.48
C ASN A 116 3.89 -9.06 10.21
N GLN A 117 3.88 -8.36 11.34
CA GLN A 117 2.68 -8.12 12.15
C GLN A 117 1.64 -7.22 11.46
N ASP A 118 2.07 -6.43 10.47
CA ASP A 118 1.25 -5.41 9.81
C ASP A 118 0.58 -5.92 8.53
N LEU A 119 0.48 -7.24 8.37
CA LEU A 119 -0.08 -7.87 7.17
C LEU A 119 -1.61 -7.91 7.16
N LEU A 120 -2.25 -7.94 8.32
CA LEU A 120 -3.70 -8.18 8.47
C LEU A 120 -4.43 -7.01 9.15
N THR A 121 -3.78 -5.86 9.30
CA THR A 121 -4.34 -4.66 9.93
C THR A 121 -5.64 -4.20 9.28
N PHE A 122 -5.79 -4.39 7.97
CA PHE A 122 -7.00 -4.02 7.24
C PHE A 122 -8.27 -4.78 7.69
N TYR A 123 -8.14 -5.92 8.38
CA TYR A 123 -9.31 -6.63 8.91
C TYR A 123 -10.03 -5.85 10.02
N ASP A 124 -9.35 -4.92 10.67
CA ASP A 124 -9.95 -4.02 11.66
C ASP A 124 -10.88 -2.97 11.03
N PHE A 125 -10.95 -2.92 9.69
CA PHE A 125 -11.79 -2.01 8.93
C PHE A 125 -13.03 -2.72 8.36
N PRO A 126 -14.10 -1.97 8.03
CA PRO A 126 -15.34 -2.53 7.52
C PRO A 126 -15.15 -3.42 6.28
N PRO A 127 -15.82 -4.58 6.18
CA PRO A 127 -15.69 -5.50 5.05
C PRO A 127 -15.89 -4.87 3.67
N SER A 128 -16.77 -3.86 3.58
CA SER A 128 -17.10 -3.14 2.34
C SER A 128 -15.89 -2.44 1.69
N ILE A 129 -14.89 -2.04 2.48
CA ILE A 129 -13.69 -1.34 1.98
C ILE A 129 -12.43 -2.20 1.96
N ARG A 130 -12.42 -3.37 2.60
CA ARG A 130 -11.23 -4.25 2.65
C ARG A 130 -10.65 -4.54 1.27
N ARG A 131 -11.51 -4.83 0.29
CA ARG A 131 -11.07 -5.06 -1.10
C ARG A 131 -10.36 -3.86 -1.72
N ALA A 132 -10.79 -2.65 -1.40
CA ALA A 132 -10.10 -1.44 -1.86
C ALA A 132 -8.71 -1.33 -1.22
N ILE A 133 -8.60 -1.67 0.07
CA ILE A 133 -7.37 -1.60 0.87
C ILE A 133 -6.30 -2.60 0.40
N TYR A 134 -6.64 -3.89 0.25
CA TYR A 134 -5.65 -4.91 -0.13
C TYR A 134 -5.39 -4.98 -1.64
N SER A 135 -6.10 -4.20 -2.46
CA SER A 135 -5.85 -4.11 -3.91
C SER A 135 -4.97 -2.91 -4.25
N THR A 136 -4.12 -3.04 -5.26
CA THR A 136 -3.33 -1.90 -5.77
C THR A 136 -3.93 -1.29 -7.04
N ASN A 137 -5.16 -1.65 -7.42
CA ASN A 137 -5.74 -1.21 -8.69
C ASN A 137 -5.78 0.32 -8.85
N LEU A 138 -6.09 1.06 -7.77
CA LEU A 138 -6.10 2.52 -7.78
C LEU A 138 -4.71 3.09 -8.07
N ILE A 139 -3.71 2.64 -7.31
CA ILE A 139 -2.33 3.10 -7.38
C ILE A 139 -1.71 2.69 -8.73
N GLU A 140 -1.89 1.44 -9.16
CA GLU A 140 -1.35 0.93 -10.43
C GLU A 140 -2.01 1.58 -11.64
N SER A 141 -3.32 1.87 -11.58
CA SER A 141 -4.01 2.61 -12.64
C SER A 141 -3.40 4.00 -12.82
N PHE A 142 -3.15 4.70 -11.71
CA PHE A 142 -2.51 6.02 -11.75
C PHE A 142 -1.05 5.95 -12.21
N ASN A 143 -0.26 5.03 -11.66
CA ASN A 143 1.13 4.80 -12.06
C ASN A 143 1.25 4.43 -13.54
N LYS A 144 0.31 3.64 -14.06
CA LYS A 144 0.25 3.30 -15.49
C LYS A 144 -0.02 4.53 -16.35
N GLN A 145 -0.88 5.45 -15.88
CA GLN A 145 -1.13 6.72 -16.56
C GLN A 145 0.15 7.58 -16.62
N ILE A 146 0.83 7.77 -15.49
CA ILE A 146 2.11 8.49 -15.44
C ILE A 146 3.11 7.87 -16.41
N LYS A 147 3.35 6.55 -16.31
CA LYS A 147 4.28 5.81 -17.18
C LYS A 147 3.92 5.91 -18.67
N ARG A 148 2.64 5.92 -19.01
CA ARG A 148 2.19 6.02 -20.41
C ARG A 148 2.60 7.35 -21.05
N TYR A 149 2.47 8.45 -20.30
CA TYR A 149 2.84 9.77 -20.81
C TYR A 149 4.33 10.01 -20.71
N SER A 150 4.99 9.60 -19.61
CA SER A 150 6.42 9.82 -19.41
C SER A 150 7.28 9.07 -20.43
N ARG A 151 6.88 7.87 -20.86
CA ARG A 151 7.57 7.11 -21.91
C ARG A 151 7.63 7.80 -23.28
N ARG A 152 6.82 8.83 -23.51
CA ARG A 152 6.87 9.65 -24.75
C ARG A 152 7.93 10.74 -24.67
N LYS A 153 8.53 10.95 -23.51
CA LYS A 153 9.60 11.89 -23.26
C LYS A 153 10.87 11.09 -23.08
N GLU A 154 11.89 11.40 -23.88
CA GLU A 154 13.20 10.74 -23.77
C GLU A 154 13.95 11.23 -22.52
N GLN A 155 13.91 12.53 -22.27
CA GLN A 155 14.51 13.16 -21.09
C GLN A 155 13.78 14.46 -20.72
N PHE A 156 13.93 14.88 -19.47
CA PHE A 156 13.53 16.20 -18.98
C PHE A 156 14.78 17.07 -18.85
N GLN A 157 14.67 18.34 -19.22
CA GLN A 157 15.82 19.28 -19.23
C GLN A 157 16.29 19.61 -17.81
N ASN A 158 15.36 19.68 -16.87
CA ASN A 158 15.58 19.95 -15.46
C ASN A 158 14.39 19.43 -14.63
N GLU A 159 14.52 19.48 -13.31
CA GLU A 159 13.50 19.04 -12.36
C GLU A 159 12.20 19.84 -12.49
N GLU A 160 12.28 21.15 -12.72
CA GLU A 160 11.09 22.00 -12.92
C GLU A 160 10.28 21.58 -14.16
N SER A 161 10.95 21.15 -15.24
CA SER A 161 10.28 20.63 -16.43
C SER A 161 9.57 19.30 -16.15
N LEU A 162 10.18 18.43 -15.34
CA LEU A 162 9.56 17.18 -14.88
C LEU A 162 8.35 17.48 -13.98
N GLU A 163 8.49 18.41 -13.05
CA GLU A 163 7.43 18.86 -12.15
C GLU A 163 6.22 19.38 -12.92
N ARG A 164 6.39 20.35 -13.83
CA ARG A 164 5.29 20.88 -14.65
C ARG A 164 4.59 19.76 -15.44
N PHE A 165 5.36 18.81 -15.95
CA PHE A 165 4.82 17.64 -16.65
C PHE A 165 3.99 16.74 -15.72
N LEU A 166 4.49 16.41 -14.52
CA LEU A 166 3.78 15.60 -13.55
C LEU A 166 2.49 16.29 -13.07
N VAL A 167 2.56 17.58 -12.70
CA VAL A 167 1.40 18.37 -12.25
C VAL A 167 0.31 18.39 -13.32
N SER A 168 0.65 18.51 -14.60
CA SER A 168 -0.35 18.46 -15.68
C SER A 168 -1.13 17.13 -15.73
N ILE A 169 -0.46 16.02 -15.43
CA ILE A 169 -1.09 14.69 -15.35
C ILE A 169 -1.93 14.59 -14.08
N PHE A 170 -1.42 15.12 -12.97
CA PHE A 170 -2.11 15.10 -11.68
C PHE A 170 -3.41 15.92 -11.73
N ASP A 171 -3.38 17.11 -12.32
CA ASP A 171 -4.56 17.95 -12.49
C ASP A 171 -5.63 17.24 -13.33
N THR A 172 -5.23 16.70 -14.49
CA THR A 172 -6.15 15.92 -15.35
C THR A 172 -6.75 14.72 -14.60
N TYR A 173 -5.94 14.01 -13.81
CA TYR A 173 -6.42 12.89 -12.99
C TYR A 173 -7.40 13.36 -11.92
N ASN A 174 -7.03 14.39 -11.15
CA ASN A 174 -7.84 14.91 -10.06
C ASN A 174 -9.18 15.43 -10.56
N GLN A 175 -9.22 16.18 -11.66
CA GLN A 175 -10.47 16.67 -12.27
C GLN A 175 -11.41 15.51 -12.64
N LYS A 176 -10.87 14.41 -13.19
CA LYS A 176 -11.66 13.23 -13.57
C LYS A 176 -12.28 12.50 -12.38
N PHE A 177 -11.61 12.52 -11.23
CA PHE A 177 -12.00 11.74 -10.05
C PHE A 177 -12.54 12.59 -8.89
N LEU A 178 -12.59 13.93 -9.03
CA LEU A 178 -12.92 14.88 -7.96
C LEU A 178 -14.22 14.52 -7.21
N ASN A 179 -15.27 14.14 -7.94
CA ASN A 179 -16.60 13.86 -7.39
C ASN A 179 -16.86 12.36 -7.21
N ARG A 180 -15.82 11.52 -7.24
CA ARG A 180 -15.96 10.06 -7.16
C ARG A 180 -15.49 9.56 -5.81
N SER A 181 -16.37 8.85 -5.11
CA SER A 181 -15.98 8.02 -3.97
C SER A 181 -15.63 6.61 -4.45
N HIS A 182 -14.57 6.03 -3.88
CA HIS A 182 -14.23 4.64 -4.20
C HIS A 182 -15.26 3.68 -3.58
N LYS A 183 -15.43 2.51 -4.21
CA LYS A 183 -16.41 1.52 -3.79
C LYS A 183 -16.29 1.20 -2.29
N GLY A 184 -17.42 1.23 -1.60
CA GLY A 184 -17.55 0.92 -0.18
C GLY A 184 -17.39 2.13 0.74
N PHE A 185 -16.54 3.11 0.39
CA PHE A 185 -16.19 4.21 1.30
C PHE A 185 -17.40 5.09 1.66
N GLN A 186 -18.23 5.45 0.68
CA GLN A 186 -19.43 6.25 0.95
C GLN A 186 -20.41 5.58 1.94
N GLN A 187 -20.45 4.24 1.96
CA GLN A 187 -21.38 3.47 2.81
C GLN A 187 -20.92 3.37 4.26
N VAL A 188 -19.64 3.58 4.53
CA VAL A 188 -19.04 3.41 5.87
C VAL A 188 -18.42 4.70 6.40
N THR A 189 -18.78 5.84 5.82
CA THR A 189 -18.26 7.15 6.22
C THR A 189 -18.41 7.38 7.72
N ASP A 190 -19.62 7.20 8.26
CA ASP A 190 -19.90 7.42 9.69
C ASP A 190 -19.09 6.47 10.58
N THR A 191 -18.96 5.20 10.16
CA THR A 191 -18.13 4.22 10.86
C THR A 191 -16.67 4.65 10.87
N LEU A 192 -16.12 5.09 9.74
CA LEU A 192 -14.74 5.56 9.67
C LEU A 192 -14.52 6.83 10.51
N VAL A 193 -15.48 7.76 10.50
CA VAL A 193 -15.42 8.96 11.35
C VAL A 193 -15.38 8.57 12.83
N SER A 194 -16.21 7.62 13.25
CA SER A 194 -16.22 7.14 14.63
C SER A 194 -14.92 6.48 15.08
N MET A 195 -14.10 5.96 14.15
CA MET A 195 -12.81 5.33 14.47
C MET A 195 -11.71 6.33 14.83
N PHE A 196 -11.92 7.64 14.63
CA PHE A 196 -10.99 8.69 15.10
C PHE A 196 -11.22 9.09 16.56
N THR A 197 -12.43 8.84 17.08
CA THR A 197 -12.86 9.07 18.47
C THR A 197 -12.38 7.94 19.39
#